data_AF-A0A382YI50-F1
#
_entry.id   AF-A0A382YI50-F1
#
_cell.length_a   1.000
_cell.length_b   1.000
_cell.length_c   1.000
_cell.angle_alpha   90.00
_cell.angle_beta   90.00
_cell.angle_gamma   90.00
#
_symmetry.space_group_name_H-M   'P 1'
#
loop_
_entity.id
_entity.type
_entity.pdbx_description
1 polymer ?
#
loop_
_entity_poly.entity_id
_entity_poly.type
_entity_poly.pdbx_seq_one_letter_code
_entity_poly.pdbx_strand_id
1 'polypeptide(L)'
;MHCGHQQLGLKGIKLLPMYAGFFPQDKLLDPLWVYATKHNLPVLLHTGTNFVSQSPLECTLPRNLDAVASRFRDVKIIMAHIGHPYSGDCIVTARKHVNVYTDISAIHYRPYQFYNTLTLVQEYGVWDKLLFGTDYP
;
A
#
# COMPACT_ATOMS: atom_id res chain seq x y z
N MET A 1 -16.45 -5.55 8.47
CA MET A 1 -15.46 -6.59 8.07
C MET A 1 -16.06 -7.99 8.03
N HIS A 2 -16.78 -8.44 9.07
CA HIS A 2 -17.35 -9.80 9.12
C HIS A 2 -18.26 -10.14 7.95
N CYS A 3 -19.26 -9.30 7.63
CA CYS A 3 -20.16 -9.53 6.49
C CYS A 3 -19.38 -9.69 5.16
N GLY A 4 -18.51 -8.73 4.81
CA GLY A 4 -17.73 -8.78 3.58
C GLY A 4 -16.82 -10.02 3.46
N HIS A 5 -16.07 -10.35 4.50
CA HIS A 5 -15.18 -11.51 4.46
C HIS A 5 -15.96 -12.84 4.56
N GLN A 6 -16.83 -12.99 5.56
CA GLN A 6 -17.41 -14.29 5.95
C GLN A 6 -18.69 -14.63 5.18
N GLN A 7 -19.48 -13.64 4.76
CA GLN A 7 -20.73 -13.88 4.04
C GLN A 7 -20.53 -13.71 2.53
N LEU A 8 -19.83 -12.65 2.11
CA LEU A 8 -19.59 -12.36 0.68
C LEU A 8 -18.31 -12.99 0.12
N GLY A 9 -17.48 -13.61 0.98
CA GLY A 9 -16.28 -14.34 0.54
C GLY A 9 -15.13 -13.47 0.05
N LEU A 10 -15.13 -12.16 0.33
CA LEU A 10 -14.07 -11.24 -0.08
C LEU A 10 -12.72 -11.68 0.50
N LYS A 11 -11.66 -11.54 -0.29
CA LYS A 11 -10.32 -12.11 0.00
C LYS A 11 -9.26 -11.09 0.39
N GLY A 12 -9.65 -9.84 0.62
CA GLY A 12 -8.73 -8.77 0.99
C GLY A 12 -9.46 -7.52 1.45
N ILE A 13 -8.68 -6.55 1.93
CA ILE A 13 -9.17 -5.26 2.43
C ILE A 13 -8.51 -4.16 1.61
N LYS A 14 -9.29 -3.24 1.03
CA LYS A 14 -8.77 -2.01 0.43
C LYS A 14 -9.02 -0.85 1.39
N LEU A 15 -8.00 -0.06 1.64
CA LEU A 15 -8.10 1.18 2.41
C LEU A 15 -7.81 2.39 1.51
N LEU A 16 -8.59 3.45 1.71
CA LEU A 16 -8.42 4.76 1.06
C LEU A 16 -8.30 5.84 2.14
N PRO A 17 -7.15 5.92 2.84
CA PRO A 17 -6.99 6.77 4.02
C PRO A 17 -7.27 8.25 3.75
N MET A 18 -6.93 8.70 2.55
CA MET A 18 -7.11 10.09 2.11
C MET A 18 -8.58 10.49 1.96
N TYR A 19 -9.46 9.56 1.54
CA TYR A 19 -10.89 9.86 1.40
C TYR A 19 -11.62 9.79 2.73
N ALA A 20 -11.14 8.96 3.65
CA ALA A 20 -11.74 8.78 4.96
C ALA A 20 -11.07 9.62 6.07
N GLY A 21 -9.99 10.34 5.77
CA GLY A 21 -9.33 11.27 6.69
C GLY A 21 -8.61 10.60 7.87
N PHE A 22 -8.00 9.43 7.66
CA PHE A 22 -7.28 8.70 8.72
C PHE A 22 -5.83 8.42 8.35
N PHE A 23 -5.03 8.10 9.37
CA PHE A 23 -3.66 7.60 9.21
C PHE A 23 -3.63 6.07 9.41
N PRO A 24 -2.99 5.30 8.52
CA PRO A 24 -2.99 3.85 8.64
C PRO A 24 -2.30 3.34 9.92
N GLN A 25 -1.37 4.12 10.48
CA GLN A 25 -0.67 3.84 11.74
C GLN A 25 -1.44 4.24 13.00
N ASP A 26 -2.61 4.87 12.87
CA ASP A 26 -3.43 5.23 14.01
C ASP A 26 -3.88 3.97 14.77
N LYS A 27 -3.78 4.02 16.10
CA LYS A 27 -4.18 2.92 16.99
C LYS A 27 -5.67 2.59 16.88
N LEU A 28 -6.49 3.54 16.43
CA LEU A 28 -7.90 3.28 16.13
C LEU A 28 -8.10 2.19 15.07
N LEU A 29 -7.10 1.93 14.21
CA LEU A 29 -7.13 0.86 13.21
C LEU A 29 -6.53 -0.47 13.68
N ASP A 30 -5.99 -0.56 14.89
CA ASP A 30 -5.42 -1.80 15.41
C ASP A 30 -6.39 -3.00 15.32
N PRO A 31 -7.70 -2.85 15.63
CA PRO A 31 -8.64 -3.96 15.46
C PRO A 31 -8.73 -4.48 14.01
N LEU A 32 -8.56 -3.60 13.02
CA LEU A 32 -8.53 -3.98 11.60
C LEU A 32 -7.28 -4.78 11.27
N TRP A 33 -6.11 -4.31 11.72
CA TRP A 33 -4.84 -4.99 11.48
C TRP A 33 -4.78 -6.34 12.18
N VAL A 34 -5.29 -6.45 13.41
CA VAL A 34 -5.44 -7.72 14.13
C VAL A 34 -6.36 -8.68 13.38
N TYR A 35 -7.52 -8.19 12.91
CA TYR A 35 -8.46 -9.01 12.14
C TYR A 35 -7.85 -9.51 10.82
N ALA A 36 -7.17 -8.63 10.08
CA ALA A 36 -6.51 -8.97 8.84
C ALA A 36 -5.40 -10.02 9.04
N THR A 37 -4.61 -9.85 10.11
CA THR A 37 -3.57 -10.80 10.51
C THR A 37 -4.17 -12.17 10.82
N LYS A 38 -5.16 -12.22 11.71
CA LYS A 38 -5.80 -13.48 12.16
C LYS A 38 -6.41 -14.28 11.01
N HIS A 39 -6.90 -13.60 9.98
CA HIS A 39 -7.60 -14.21 8.86
C HIS A 39 -6.77 -14.29 7.57
N ASN A 40 -5.46 -13.97 7.63
CA ASN A 40 -4.56 -13.95 6.47
C ASN A 40 -5.10 -13.11 5.30
N LEU A 41 -5.76 -11.99 5.60
CA LEU A 41 -6.30 -11.09 4.59
C LEU A 41 -5.24 -10.06 4.19
N PRO A 42 -4.83 -9.98 2.91
CA PRO A 42 -3.99 -8.88 2.46
C PRO A 42 -4.73 -7.55 2.56
N VAL A 43 -3.98 -6.50 2.92
CA VAL A 43 -4.48 -5.13 3.01
C VAL A 43 -3.78 -4.28 1.96
N LEU A 44 -4.55 -3.80 0.98
CA LEU A 44 -4.07 -2.90 -0.05
C LEU A 44 -4.43 -1.47 0.33
N LEU A 45 -3.45 -0.57 0.36
CA LEU A 45 -3.66 0.83 0.69
C LEU A 45 -3.33 1.68 -0.51
N HIS A 46 -4.21 2.63 -0.82
CA HIS A 46 -3.88 3.66 -1.78
C HIS A 46 -2.79 4.57 -1.20
N THR A 47 -1.67 4.65 -1.92
CA THR A 47 -0.49 5.45 -1.56
C THR A 47 -0.07 6.32 -2.72
N GLY A 48 0.55 7.46 -2.43
CA GLY A 48 1.00 8.41 -3.45
C GLY A 48 -0.09 9.36 -3.91
N THR A 49 -0.11 9.64 -5.21
CA THR A 49 -0.87 10.74 -5.79
C THR A 49 -2.35 10.67 -5.42
N ASN A 50 -2.94 11.84 -5.25
CA ASN A 50 -4.36 12.02 -5.03
C ASN A 50 -4.78 13.34 -5.70
N PHE A 51 -5.92 13.32 -6.40
CA PHE A 51 -6.43 14.46 -7.16
C PHE A 51 -7.57 15.20 -6.45
N VAL A 52 -8.04 14.68 -5.32
CA VAL A 52 -9.10 15.31 -4.52
C VAL A 52 -8.50 16.41 -3.65
N SER A 53 -8.88 17.66 -3.89
CA SER A 53 -8.27 18.83 -3.26
C SER A 53 -8.47 18.91 -1.74
N GLN A 54 -9.58 18.37 -1.22
CA GLN A 54 -9.89 18.36 0.21
C GLN A 54 -9.16 17.24 0.96
N SER A 55 -8.54 16.32 0.24
CA SER A 55 -8.08 15.07 0.78
C SER A 55 -6.59 15.18 1.16
N PRO A 56 -6.21 14.91 2.43
CA PRO A 56 -4.86 15.19 2.91
C PRO A 56 -3.81 14.30 2.24
N LEU A 57 -2.80 14.91 1.63
CA LEU A 57 -1.67 14.17 1.04
C LEU A 57 -0.91 13.38 2.10
N GLU A 58 -0.81 13.89 3.34
CA GLU A 58 -0.07 13.22 4.42
C GLU A 58 -0.63 11.82 4.72
N CYS A 59 -1.93 11.56 4.49
CA CYS A 59 -2.55 10.25 4.67
C CYS A 59 -2.09 9.19 3.65
N THR A 60 -1.46 9.62 2.54
CA THR A 60 -1.09 8.75 1.41
C THR A 60 0.40 8.38 1.39
N LEU A 61 1.19 8.92 2.30
CA LEU A 61 2.64 8.80 2.23
C LEU A 61 3.08 7.36 2.58
N PRO A 62 3.87 6.69 1.73
CA PRO A 62 4.26 5.29 1.94
C PRO A 62 4.92 5.03 3.30
N ARG A 63 5.72 5.98 3.79
CA ARG A 63 6.40 5.91 5.10
C ARG A 63 5.46 5.70 6.29
N ASN A 64 4.18 6.08 6.18
CA ASN A 64 3.19 5.83 7.23
C ASN A 64 3.01 4.33 7.54
N LEU A 65 3.29 3.47 6.57
CA LEU A 65 3.19 2.02 6.74
C LEU A 65 4.41 1.40 7.41
N ASP A 66 5.51 2.14 7.61
CA ASP A 66 6.67 1.65 8.37
C ASP A 66 6.29 1.23 9.79
N ALA A 67 5.51 2.09 10.47
CA ALA A 67 5.03 1.83 11.83
C ALA A 67 4.03 0.67 11.87
N VAL A 68 3.15 0.56 10.87
CA VAL A 68 2.16 -0.53 10.79
C VAL A 68 2.88 -1.86 10.57
N ALA A 69 3.74 -1.95 9.56
CA ALA A 69 4.47 -3.17 9.22
C ALA A 69 5.36 -3.66 10.37
N SER A 70 5.95 -2.73 11.13
CA SER A 70 6.74 -3.05 12.32
C SER A 70 5.91 -3.72 13.42
N ARG A 71 4.65 -3.28 13.60
CA ARG A 71 3.73 -3.73 14.65
C ARG A 71 2.97 -5.00 14.27
N PHE A 72 2.62 -5.14 12.99
CA PHE A 72 1.85 -6.24 12.45
C PHE A 72 2.69 -6.93 11.37
N ARG A 73 3.64 -7.77 11.79
CA ARG A 73 4.62 -8.39 10.87
C ARG A 73 4.03 -9.52 10.02
N ASP A 74 2.89 -10.07 10.42
CA ASP A 74 2.29 -11.24 9.76
C ASP A 74 1.21 -10.86 8.74
N VAL A 75 0.72 -9.61 8.74
CA VAL A 75 -0.24 -9.14 7.74
C VAL A 75 0.47 -8.75 6.45
N LYS A 76 -0.03 -9.22 5.30
CA LYS A 76 0.47 -8.82 3.98
C LYS A 76 -0.07 -7.43 3.64
N ILE A 77 0.82 -6.47 3.45
CA ILE A 77 0.49 -5.07 3.15
C ILE A 77 0.90 -4.78 1.70
N ILE A 78 0.02 -4.15 0.92
CA ILE A 78 0.29 -3.78 -0.47
C ILE A 78 0.12 -2.26 -0.60
N MET A 79 1.20 -1.56 -0.96
CA MET A 79 1.18 -0.14 -1.31
C MET A 79 0.79 0.02 -2.78
N ALA A 80 -0.29 0.73 -3.04
CA ALA A 80 -0.77 0.91 -4.40
C ALA A 80 0.13 1.84 -5.22
N HIS A 81 0.25 1.54 -6.51
CA HIS A 81 0.82 2.44 -7.52
C HIS A 81 2.27 2.84 -7.21
N ILE A 82 3.05 1.96 -6.59
CA ILE A 82 4.44 2.19 -6.19
C ILE A 82 4.66 3.53 -5.48
N GLY A 83 3.62 3.99 -4.76
CA GLY A 83 3.59 5.24 -4.03
C GLY A 83 3.85 6.51 -4.85
N HIS A 84 3.72 6.49 -6.19
CA HIS A 84 4.17 7.61 -7.02
C HIS A 84 3.47 8.94 -6.63
N PRO A 85 4.19 10.08 -6.52
CA PRO A 85 5.60 10.28 -6.89
C PRO A 85 6.61 9.93 -5.78
N TYR A 86 6.16 9.44 -4.62
CA TYR A 86 7.00 9.08 -3.47
C TYR A 86 7.57 7.64 -3.57
N SER A 87 7.96 7.22 -4.78
CA SER A 87 8.38 5.84 -5.02
C SER A 87 9.64 5.43 -4.25
N GLY A 88 10.52 6.37 -3.93
CA GLY A 88 11.67 6.12 -3.04
C GLY A 88 11.25 5.63 -1.66
N ASP A 89 10.34 6.36 -0.99
CA ASP A 89 9.78 5.97 0.32
C ASP A 89 9.08 4.60 0.23
N CYS A 90 8.33 4.37 -0.86
CA CYS A 90 7.63 3.12 -1.11
C CYS A 90 8.61 1.93 -1.21
N ILE A 91 9.64 2.06 -2.04
CA ILE A 91 10.66 1.02 -2.27
C ILE A 91 11.46 0.75 -1.00
N VAL A 92 11.89 1.78 -0.27
CA VAL A 92 12.61 1.62 1.00
C VAL A 92 11.75 0.92 2.04
N THR A 93 10.46 1.28 2.13
CA THR A 93 9.52 0.64 3.08
C THR A 93 9.29 -0.83 2.71
N ALA A 94 9.07 -1.13 1.42
CA ALA A 94 8.91 -2.51 0.94
C ALA A 94 10.18 -3.34 1.14
N ARG A 95 11.37 -2.77 0.89
CA ARG A 95 12.64 -3.46 1.15
C ARG A 95 12.80 -3.80 2.64
N LYS A 96 12.53 -2.83 3.52
CA LYS A 96 12.72 -2.94 4.96
C LYS A 96 11.87 -4.04 5.59
N HIS A 97 10.63 -4.23 5.12
CA HIS A 97 9.66 -5.13 5.74
C HIS A 97 9.33 -6.33 4.88
N VAL A 98 9.50 -7.54 5.42
CA VAL A 98 9.24 -8.80 4.71
C VAL A 98 7.79 -8.98 4.26
N ASN A 99 6.85 -8.33 4.95
CA ASN A 99 5.41 -8.44 4.73
C ASN A 99 4.82 -7.27 3.93
N VAL A 100 5.65 -6.36 3.43
CA VAL A 100 5.21 -5.19 2.64
C VAL A 100 5.57 -5.39 1.17
N TYR A 101 4.59 -5.19 0.32
CA TYR A 101 4.63 -5.33 -1.14
C TYR A 101 4.14 -4.03 -1.77
N THR A 102 4.29 -3.92 -3.09
CA THR A 102 3.72 -2.82 -3.86
C THR A 102 3.31 -3.27 -5.25
N ASP A 103 2.33 -2.61 -5.87
CA ASP A 103 2.01 -2.82 -7.29
C ASP A 103 2.54 -1.70 -8.18
N ILE A 104 2.75 -1.98 -9.47
CA ILE A 104 3.28 -1.03 -10.47
C ILE A 104 2.18 -0.32 -11.27
N SER A 105 0.93 -0.37 -10.81
CA SER A 105 -0.19 0.17 -11.58
C SER A 105 -0.18 1.69 -11.63
N ALA A 106 -0.94 2.30 -12.55
CA ALA A 106 -1.11 3.75 -12.71
C ALA A 106 0.15 4.63 -12.97
N ILE A 107 1.36 4.06 -13.05
CA ILE A 107 2.58 4.84 -13.35
C ILE A 107 3.02 4.75 -14.83
N HIS A 108 2.56 3.74 -15.57
CA HIS A 108 3.04 3.42 -16.93
C HIS A 108 2.90 4.57 -17.95
N TYR A 109 1.88 5.42 -17.81
CA TYR A 109 1.68 6.59 -18.67
C TYR A 109 2.53 7.82 -18.27
N ARG A 110 3.49 7.67 -17.34
CA ARG A 110 4.50 8.67 -16.97
C ARG A 110 5.91 8.12 -17.23
N PRO A 111 6.40 8.11 -18.49
CA PRO A 111 7.62 7.39 -18.87
C PRO A 111 8.86 7.69 -18.03
N TYR A 112 9.08 8.98 -17.67
CA TYR A 112 10.21 9.38 -16.83
C TYR A 112 10.13 8.76 -15.43
N GLN A 113 8.98 8.86 -14.76
CA GLN A 113 8.81 8.28 -13.42
C GLN A 113 8.85 6.75 -13.50
N PHE A 114 8.20 6.16 -14.50
CA PHE A 114 8.18 4.72 -14.71
C PHE A 114 9.59 4.14 -14.84
N TYR A 115 10.42 4.69 -15.72
CA TYR A 115 11.81 4.25 -15.89
C TYR A 115 12.61 4.38 -14.59
N ASN A 116 12.63 5.56 -13.98
CA ASN A 116 13.42 5.80 -12.76
C ASN A 116 12.96 4.92 -11.59
N THR A 117 11.65 4.72 -11.44
CA THR A 117 11.10 3.87 -10.39
C THR A 117 11.47 2.40 -10.60
N LEU A 118 11.44 1.88 -11.83
CA LEU A 118 11.89 0.50 -12.10
C LEU A 118 13.40 0.34 -11.94
N THR A 119 14.19 1.36 -12.27
CA THR A 119 15.63 1.39 -11.96
C THR A 119 15.86 1.28 -10.44
N LEU A 120 15.10 2.03 -9.63
CA LEU A 120 15.18 1.92 -8.17
C LEU A 120 14.74 0.52 -7.68
N VAL A 121 13.70 -0.08 -8.26
CA VAL A 121 13.29 -1.46 -7.93
C VAL A 121 14.44 -2.44 -8.16
N GLN A 122 15.15 -2.30 -9.29
CA GLN A 122 16.31 -3.12 -9.64
C GLN A 122 17.49 -2.89 -8.68
N GLU A 123 17.85 -1.63 -8.42
CA GLU A 123 18.98 -1.27 -7.53
C GLU A 123 18.73 -1.72 -6.08
N TYR A 124 17.48 -1.59 -5.61
CA TYR A 124 17.09 -2.04 -4.29
C TYR A 124 16.73 -3.54 -4.24
N GLY A 125 16.76 -4.25 -5.36
CA GLY A 125 16.53 -5.70 -5.42
C GLY A 125 15.18 -6.14 -4.85
N VAL A 126 14.10 -5.41 -5.13
CA VAL A 126 12.74 -5.68 -4.58
C VAL A 126 11.76 -6.22 -5.62
N TRP A 127 12.26 -6.84 -6.69
CA TRP A 127 11.43 -7.41 -7.76
C TRP A 127 10.44 -8.47 -7.26
N ASP A 128 10.81 -9.25 -6.25
CA ASP A 128 9.98 -10.27 -5.62
C ASP A 128 8.77 -9.69 -4.86
N LYS A 129 8.80 -8.38 -4.59
CA LYS A 129 7.75 -7.63 -3.88
C LYS A 129 6.92 -6.74 -4.79
N LEU A 130 7.21 -6.73 -6.09
CA LEU A 130 6.50 -5.93 -7.08
C LEU A 130 5.40 -6.76 -7.76
N LEU A 131 4.16 -6.27 -7.66
CA LEU A 131 2.99 -6.90 -8.26
C LEU A 131 2.59 -6.18 -9.55
N PHE A 132 2.23 -6.95 -10.59
CA PHE A 132 1.65 -6.38 -11.80
C PHE A 132 0.19 -5.99 -11.58
N GLY A 133 -0.18 -4.80 -12.05
CA GLY A 133 -1.56 -4.31 -12.10
C GLY A 133 -1.67 -3.17 -13.10
N THR A 134 -2.82 -3.04 -13.78
CA THR A 134 -3.03 -1.98 -14.79
C THR A 134 -3.66 -0.73 -14.21
N ASP A 135 -4.44 -0.86 -13.14
CA ASP A 135 -5.39 0.15 -12.66
C ASP A 135 -6.47 0.51 -13.70
N TYR A 136 -6.85 -0.47 -14.54
CA TYR A 136 -7.99 -0.35 -15.47
C TYR A 136 -9.23 0.15 -14.71
N PRO A 137 -10.03 1.09 -15.25
CA PRO A 137 -10.30 1.36 -16.68
C PRO A 137 -9.29 2.22 -17.44
#